data_AF-Q5C1H9-F1
#
_entry.id   AF-Q5C1H9-F1
#
_cell.length_a   1.000
_cell.length_b   1.000
_cell.length_c   1.000
_cell.angle_alpha   90.00
_cell.angle_beta   90.00
_cell.angle_gamma   90.00
#
_symmetry.space_group_name_H-M   'P 1'
#
loop_
_entity.id
_entity.type
_entity.pdbx_description
1 polymer ?
#
loop_
_entity_poly.entity_id
_entity_poly.type
_entity_poly.pdbx_seq_one_letter_code
_entity_poly.pdbx_strand_id
1 'polypeptide(L)'
;MRNQSTLAENVVIIEPGSFHLRIGRAVEISPKRFPHCIARKPKPGVPPCVEPVINRKKPTFDSQSLQESVNTIRSFVNTLFNLGNSSGSSVLPMVTPSKLEHSEIEDTKLFEWECNTPSDQEFYALNDAFNCGFKNGYHISWPMRYGFLTTSANYTSVLQDLEDIWSTALEKHVGIPRSNLSTYR
;
A
#
# COMPACT_ATOMS: atom_id res chain seq x y z
N MET A 1 -24.63 -12.94 34.41
CA MET A 1 -23.70 -11.79 34.51
C MET A 1 -23.88 -10.96 33.25
N ARG A 2 -24.28 -9.68 33.36
CA ARG A 2 -24.41 -8.82 32.16
C ARG A 2 -22.99 -8.44 31.73
N ASN A 3 -22.57 -8.89 30.55
CA ASN A 3 -21.40 -8.36 29.88
C ASN A 3 -21.69 -6.89 29.57
N GLN A 4 -21.18 -5.97 30.38
CA GLN A 4 -21.17 -4.56 30.02
C GLN A 4 -20.15 -4.42 28.89
N SER A 5 -20.58 -3.97 27.72
CA SER A 5 -19.66 -3.65 26.62
C SER A 5 -18.64 -2.64 27.13
N THR A 6 -17.36 -2.97 27.02
CA THR A 6 -16.30 -2.02 27.39
C THR A 6 -16.31 -0.86 26.40
N LEU A 7 -15.94 0.35 26.84
CA LEU A 7 -15.86 1.52 25.94
C LEU A 7 -14.99 1.23 24.71
N ALA A 8 -13.92 0.46 24.88
CA ALA A 8 -13.02 0.06 23.81
C ALA A 8 -13.69 -0.80 22.72
N GLU A 9 -14.77 -1.53 23.02
CA GLU A 9 -15.52 -2.30 22.01
C GLU A 9 -16.19 -1.38 20.99
N ASN A 10 -16.54 -0.15 21.41
CA ASN A 10 -17.22 0.84 20.58
C ASN A 10 -16.24 1.90 20.03
N VAL A 11 -14.94 1.60 20.02
CA VAL A 11 -13.92 2.48 19.44
C VAL A 11 -13.25 1.76 18.27
N VAL A 12 -13.24 2.41 17.11
CA VAL A 12 -12.46 1.98 15.95
C VAL A 12 -11.27 2.93 15.81
N ILE A 13 -10.08 2.34 15.65
CA ILE A 13 -8.85 3.07 15.37
C ILE A 13 -8.60 2.99 13.86
N ILE A 14 -8.49 4.14 13.22
CA ILE A 14 -8.13 4.28 11.81
C ILE A 14 -6.78 4.99 11.75
N GLU A 15 -5.79 4.30 11.21
CA GLU A 15 -4.47 4.85 10.98
C GLU A 15 -4.18 4.82 9.47
N PRO A 16 -4.47 5.94 8.78
CA PRO A 16 -4.34 6.01 7.34
C PRO A 16 -2.89 6.29 6.94
N GLY A 17 -2.41 5.60 5.90
CA GLY A 17 -1.07 5.79 5.35
C GLY A 17 -1.08 5.94 3.84
N SER A 18 0.04 6.36 3.25
CA SER A 18 0.11 6.57 1.79
C SER A 18 0.03 5.28 0.97
N PHE A 19 0.39 4.14 1.57
CA PHE A 19 0.30 2.84 0.90
C PHE A 19 -0.48 1.80 1.72
N HIS A 20 -0.40 1.85 3.05
CA HIS A 20 -1.14 0.93 3.90
C HIS A 20 -2.18 1.67 4.72
N LEU A 21 -3.39 1.13 4.79
CA LEU A 21 -4.40 1.46 5.78
C LEU A 21 -4.28 0.46 6.92
N ARG A 22 -4.19 0.95 8.15
CA ARG A 22 -4.33 0.15 9.36
C ARG A 22 -5.65 0.49 10.03
N ILE A 23 -6.48 -0.52 10.30
CA ILE A 23 -7.82 -0.32 10.87
C ILE A 23 -8.24 -1.50 11.74
N GLY A 24 -8.88 -1.23 12.86
CA GLY A 24 -9.38 -2.25 13.78
C GLY A 24 -10.12 -1.67 14.98
N ARG A 25 -10.76 -2.53 15.77
CA ARG A 25 -11.39 -2.11 17.04
C ARG A 25 -10.30 -1.90 18.09
N ALA A 26 -10.51 -0.99 19.04
CA ALA A 26 -9.53 -0.70 20.09
C ALA A 26 -9.27 -1.90 21.03
N VAL A 27 -10.19 -2.87 21.06
CA VAL A 27 -10.02 -4.15 21.77
C VAL A 27 -9.19 -5.18 21.01
N GLU A 28 -8.95 -5.00 19.71
CA GLU A 28 -8.16 -5.93 18.91
C GLU A 28 -6.67 -5.75 19.21
N ILE A 29 -5.95 -6.88 19.37
CA ILE A 29 -4.51 -6.88 19.68
C ILE A 29 -3.68 -6.34 18.51
N SER A 30 -4.10 -6.63 17.28
CA SER A 30 -3.41 -6.24 16.05
C SER A 30 -4.39 -5.60 15.07
N PRO A 31 -4.10 -4.41 14.53
CA PRO A 31 -4.93 -3.81 13.50
C PRO A 31 -4.83 -4.62 12.21
N LYS A 32 -5.90 -4.59 11.43
CA LYS A 32 -5.90 -5.16 10.08
C LYS A 32 -5.17 -4.19 9.15
N ARG A 33 -4.38 -4.72 8.22
CA ARG A 33 -3.52 -3.93 7.33
C ARG A 33 -3.82 -4.25 5.88
N PHE A 34 -4.11 -3.22 5.10
CA PHE A 34 -4.53 -3.36 3.71
C PHE A 34 -3.85 -2.32 2.81
N PRO A 35 -3.74 -2.55 1.48
CA PRO A 35 -3.41 -1.49 0.54
C PRO A 35 -4.41 -0.32 0.66
N HIS A 36 -3.93 0.91 0.81
CA HIS A 36 -4.77 2.11 0.88
C HIS A 36 -5.08 2.65 -0.53
N CYS A 37 -5.68 1.81 -1.36
CA CYS A 37 -6.03 2.14 -2.74
C CYS A 37 -7.46 1.73 -3.09
N ILE A 38 -7.92 2.31 -4.19
CA ILE A 38 -9.21 2.02 -4.81
C ILE A 38 -9.02 1.92 -6.32
N ALA A 39 -9.79 1.03 -6.95
CA ALA A 39 -9.84 0.84 -8.39
C ALA A 39 -11.25 1.20 -8.86
N ARG A 40 -11.40 2.19 -9.74
CA ARG A 40 -12.68 2.61 -10.31
C ARG A 40 -12.76 2.32 -11.80
N LYS A 41 -13.96 2.02 -12.32
CA LYS A 41 -14.15 1.91 -13.77
C LYS A 41 -13.69 3.20 -14.47
N PRO A 42 -12.89 3.09 -15.53
CA PRO A 42 -12.48 4.28 -16.28
C PRO A 42 -13.70 4.92 -16.96
N LYS A 43 -13.66 6.24 -17.11
CA LYS A 43 -14.66 6.95 -17.91
C LYS A 43 -14.58 6.47 -19.37
N PRO A 44 -15.72 6.42 -20.11
CA PRO A 44 -15.71 6.05 -21.51
C PRO A 44 -14.71 6.91 -22.30
N GLY A 45 -13.82 6.26 -23.05
CA GLY A 45 -12.79 6.93 -23.86
C GLY A 45 -11.51 7.33 -23.12
N VAL A 46 -11.39 7.06 -21.81
CA VAL A 46 -10.15 7.26 -21.06
C VAL A 46 -9.49 5.90 -20.83
N PRO A 47 -8.22 5.70 -21.25
CA PRO A 47 -7.53 4.44 -20.98
C PRO A 47 -7.34 4.25 -19.47
N PRO A 48 -7.39 3.01 -18.97
CA PRO A 48 -7.09 2.74 -17.58
C PRO A 48 -5.67 3.20 -17.26
N CYS A 49 -5.55 3.93 -16.16
CA CYS A 49 -4.28 4.42 -15.65
C CYS A 49 -4.05 3.83 -14.27
N VAL A 50 -2.83 3.38 -13.99
CA VAL A 50 -2.43 3.00 -12.64
C VAL A 50 -1.56 4.10 -12.13
N GLU A 51 -2.03 4.84 -11.13
CA GLU A 51 -1.17 5.84 -10.54
C GLU A 51 -0.03 5.14 -9.76
N PRO A 52 1.24 5.45 -10.03
CA PRO A 52 2.34 4.83 -9.32
C PRO A 52 2.32 5.31 -7.86
N VAL A 53 2.50 4.40 -6.90
CA VAL A 53 2.54 4.71 -5.45
C VAL A 53 3.61 5.75 -5.14
N ILE A 54 4.80 5.50 -5.68
CA ILE A 54 5.94 6.41 -5.60
C ILE A 54 5.96 7.18 -6.90
N ASN A 55 6.00 8.51 -6.82
CA ASN A 55 6.11 9.36 -7.99
C ASN A 55 7.49 9.14 -8.63
N ARG A 56 7.60 8.10 -9.45
CA ARG A 56 8.73 7.88 -10.35
C ARG A 56 8.56 8.86 -11.49
N LYS A 57 8.79 10.15 -11.22
CA LYS A 57 9.21 11.04 -12.31
C LYS A 57 10.38 10.33 -12.93
N LYS A 58 10.27 9.86 -14.18
CA LYS A 58 11.44 9.40 -14.94
C LYS A 58 12.40 10.57 -14.83
N PRO A 59 13.48 10.46 -14.06
CA PRO A 59 14.33 11.59 -13.97
C PRO A 59 14.97 11.74 -15.34
N THR A 60 14.84 12.90 -15.94
CA THR A 60 15.82 13.40 -16.90
C THR A 60 17.10 13.70 -16.11
N PHE A 61 17.70 12.69 -15.49
CA PHE A 61 19.03 12.80 -14.92
C PHE A 61 20.01 12.64 -16.07
N ASP A 62 20.92 13.59 -16.19
CA ASP A 62 22.12 13.37 -16.97
C ASP A 62 22.81 12.11 -16.41
N SER A 63 23.21 11.22 -17.29
CA SER A 63 23.82 9.92 -16.97
C SER A 63 24.95 10.05 -15.93
N GLN A 64 25.67 11.17 -15.96
CA GLN A 64 26.74 11.49 -15.01
C GLN A 64 26.24 11.67 -13.57
N SER A 65 25.19 12.47 -13.34
CA SER A 65 24.64 12.72 -12.00
C SER A 65 24.10 11.44 -11.32
N LEU A 66 23.54 10.51 -12.12
CA LEU A 66 23.12 9.21 -11.62
C LEU A 66 24.33 8.36 -11.22
N GLN A 67 25.39 8.35 -12.03
CA GLN A 67 26.63 7.62 -11.73
C GLN A 67 27.32 8.18 -10.48
N GLU A 68 27.36 9.50 -10.31
CA GLU A 68 27.88 10.16 -9.11
C GLU A 68 27.11 9.76 -7.85
N SER A 69 25.77 9.73 -7.93
CA SER A 69 24.91 9.29 -6.83
C SER A 69 25.17 7.83 -6.46
N VAL A 70 25.26 6.95 -7.48
CA VAL A 70 25.58 5.52 -7.28
C VAL A 70 26.97 5.34 -6.69
N ASN A 71 27.97 6.09 -7.15
CA ASN A 71 29.33 6.04 -6.62
C ASN A 71 29.40 6.55 -5.18
N THR A 72 28.64 7.58 -4.84
CA THR A 72 28.53 8.11 -3.48
C THR A 72 27.92 7.07 -2.54
N ILE A 73 26.81 6.44 -2.95
CA ILE A 73 26.17 5.34 -2.19
C ILE A 73 27.17 4.19 -2.01
N ARG A 74 27.87 3.79 -3.08
CA ARG A 74 28.87 2.71 -3.01
C ARG A 74 30.02 3.05 -2.05
N SER A 75 30.54 4.27 -2.11
CA SER A 75 31.60 4.74 -1.21
C SER A 75 31.15 4.74 0.26
N PHE A 76 29.93 5.20 0.52
CA PHE A 76 29.35 5.18 1.87
C PHE A 76 29.19 3.75 2.39
N VAL A 77 28.65 2.84 1.59
CA VAL A 77 28.55 1.41 1.92
C VAL A 77 29.94 0.82 2.18
N ASN A 78 30.90 1.08 1.31
CA ASN A 78 32.27 0.61 1.49
C ASN A 78 32.88 1.10 2.80
N THR A 79 32.65 2.36 3.16
CA THR A 79 33.11 2.94 4.43
C THR A 79 32.42 2.29 5.62
N LEU A 80 31.09 2.12 5.59
CA LEU A 80 30.32 1.50 6.66
C LEU A 80 30.79 0.07 6.96
N PHE A 81 31.14 -0.69 5.92
CA PHE A 81 31.54 -2.09 6.06
C PHE A 81 33.06 -2.31 5.98
N ASN A 82 33.87 -1.24 6.01
CA ASN A 82 35.33 -1.31 5.82
C ASN A 82 35.76 -2.13 4.58
N LEU A 83 34.95 -2.12 3.52
CA LEU A 83 35.29 -2.77 2.25
C LEU A 83 36.34 -1.91 1.56
N GLY A 84 37.57 -2.41 1.47
CA GLY A 84 38.66 -1.70 0.79
C GLY A 84 38.31 -1.39 -0.66
N ASN A 85 38.64 -0.18 -1.13
CA ASN A 85 38.54 0.21 -2.54
C ASN A 85 39.66 -0.47 -3.36
N SER A 86 39.72 -1.80 -3.41
CA SER A 86 40.75 -2.49 -4.17
C SER A 86 40.35 -2.56 -5.64
N SER A 87 41.04 -1.78 -6.48
CA SER A 87 41.06 -1.93 -7.94
C SER A 87 41.74 -3.24 -8.41
N GLY A 88 42.23 -4.05 -7.47
CA GLY A 88 42.62 -5.43 -7.70
C GLY A 88 41.56 -6.36 -7.12
N SER A 89 41.14 -7.33 -7.94
CA SER A 89 40.30 -8.49 -7.63
C SER A 89 39.87 -8.57 -6.16
N SER A 90 38.65 -8.10 -5.87
CA SER A 90 38.04 -8.32 -4.56
C SER A 90 38.05 -9.82 -4.27
N VAL A 91 38.82 -10.23 -3.27
CA VAL A 91 38.75 -11.58 -2.65
C VAL A 91 37.57 -11.60 -1.67
N LEU A 92 36.44 -11.05 -2.08
CA LEU A 92 35.17 -11.59 -1.64
C LEU A 92 34.86 -12.67 -2.67
N PRO A 93 34.43 -13.88 -2.26
CA PRO A 93 33.89 -14.80 -3.25
C PRO A 93 32.86 -13.97 -4.02
N MET A 94 33.00 -13.95 -5.35
CA MET A 94 31.93 -13.53 -6.22
C MET A 94 30.70 -14.18 -5.62
N VAL A 95 29.86 -13.37 -4.98
CA VAL A 95 28.51 -13.77 -4.72
C VAL A 95 28.03 -13.89 -6.16
N THR A 96 28.15 -15.11 -6.70
CA THR A 96 27.15 -15.63 -7.61
C THR A 96 25.87 -15.07 -7.05
N PRO A 97 24.93 -14.55 -7.87
CA PRO A 97 23.58 -14.53 -7.38
C PRO A 97 23.32 -16.00 -7.01
N SER A 98 23.59 -16.37 -5.75
CA SER A 98 22.82 -17.33 -5.02
C SER A 98 21.47 -16.81 -5.41
N LYS A 99 20.78 -17.62 -6.19
CA LYS A 99 19.34 -17.74 -6.06
C LYS A 99 19.17 -17.66 -4.55
N LEU A 100 18.95 -16.43 -4.06
CA LEU A 100 18.46 -16.19 -2.74
C LEU A 100 17.18 -16.96 -2.94
N GLU A 101 17.19 -18.20 -2.44
CA GLU A 101 15.95 -18.82 -2.07
C GLU A 101 15.43 -17.77 -1.14
N HIS A 102 14.55 -16.93 -1.71
CA HIS A 102 13.71 -16.08 -0.94
C HIS A 102 13.02 -17.12 -0.07
N SER A 103 13.56 -17.38 1.13
CA SER A 103 12.70 -17.50 2.27
C SER A 103 12.04 -16.13 2.31
N GLU A 104 11.03 -15.98 1.45
CA GLU A 104 9.96 -15.06 1.68
C GLU A 104 9.66 -15.29 3.16
N ILE A 105 10.04 -14.33 3.99
CA ILE A 105 9.59 -14.31 5.37
C ILE A 105 8.10 -14.58 5.22
N GLU A 106 7.63 -15.65 5.88
CA GLU A 106 6.32 -16.33 5.73
C GLU A 106 5.08 -15.40 5.91
N ASP A 107 5.25 -14.10 5.84
CA ASP A 107 4.18 -13.11 5.65
C ASP A 107 3.58 -13.12 4.24
N THR A 108 4.05 -13.95 3.30
CA THR A 108 3.39 -14.08 1.98
C THR A 108 2.01 -14.71 2.05
N LYS A 109 1.67 -15.41 3.15
CA LYS A 109 0.28 -15.77 3.47
C LYS A 109 -0.61 -14.60 3.87
N LEU A 110 -0.05 -13.43 4.23
CA LEU A 110 -0.84 -12.20 4.40
C LEU A 110 -1.30 -11.61 3.06
N PHE A 111 -0.97 -12.22 1.91
CA PHE A 111 -1.27 -11.68 0.58
C PHE A 111 -1.99 -12.64 -0.38
N GLU A 112 -2.26 -13.89 0.03
CA GLU A 112 -3.21 -14.77 -0.69
C GLU A 112 -4.65 -14.33 -0.37
N TRP A 113 -5.14 -13.33 -1.10
CA TRP A 113 -6.53 -12.90 -0.99
C TRP A 113 -7.28 -13.34 -2.23
N GLU A 114 -8.19 -14.29 -2.04
CA GLU A 114 -9.15 -14.70 -3.08
C GLU A 114 -10.00 -13.48 -3.49
N CYS A 115 -10.01 -13.15 -4.79
CA CYS A 115 -10.91 -12.17 -5.37
C CYS A 115 -12.32 -12.81 -5.44
N ASN A 116 -12.99 -12.92 -4.28
CA ASN A 116 -14.34 -13.47 -4.17
C ASN A 116 -15.43 -12.44 -4.49
N THR A 117 -15.04 -11.26 -4.99
CA THR A 117 -15.98 -10.20 -5.37
C THR A 117 -16.56 -10.44 -6.76
N PRO A 118 -17.86 -10.18 -6.95
CA PRO A 118 -18.50 -10.34 -8.26
C PRO A 118 -17.80 -9.48 -9.32
N SER A 119 -17.66 -10.06 -10.51
CA SER A 119 -17.18 -9.34 -11.69
C SER A 119 -18.16 -8.22 -12.03
N ASP A 120 -17.64 -7.02 -12.34
CA ASP A 120 -18.38 -5.83 -12.81
C ASP A 120 -18.88 -4.82 -11.75
N GLN A 121 -18.24 -4.74 -10.57
CA GLN A 121 -18.53 -3.66 -9.61
C GLN A 121 -18.09 -2.27 -10.10
N GLU A 122 -18.77 -1.20 -9.68
CA GLU A 122 -18.39 0.17 -10.01
C GLU A 122 -16.96 0.52 -9.54
N PHE A 123 -16.59 0.01 -8.37
CA PHE A 123 -15.25 0.13 -7.81
C PHE A 123 -14.87 -1.13 -7.01
N TYR A 124 -13.58 -1.32 -6.84
CA TYR A 124 -12.97 -2.26 -5.90
C TYR A 124 -12.07 -1.49 -4.94
N ALA A 125 -12.05 -1.83 -3.66
CA ALA A 125 -11.20 -1.17 -2.66
C ALA A 125 -10.21 -2.15 -2.02
N LEU A 126 -9.17 -1.62 -1.36
CA LEU A 126 -8.21 -2.42 -0.59
C LEU A 126 -7.51 -3.48 -1.46
N ASN A 127 -7.50 -4.73 -1.00
CA ASN A 127 -6.90 -5.86 -1.70
C ASN A 127 -7.60 -6.16 -3.03
N ASP A 128 -8.92 -5.95 -3.11
CA ASP A 128 -9.68 -6.19 -4.34
C ASP A 128 -9.27 -5.19 -5.43
N ALA A 129 -8.95 -3.95 -5.05
CA ALA A 129 -8.40 -2.95 -5.97
C ALA A 129 -7.07 -3.43 -6.59
N PHE A 130 -6.21 -4.02 -5.76
CA PHE A 130 -4.89 -4.51 -6.18
C PHE A 130 -4.95 -5.82 -6.96
N ASN A 131 -5.89 -6.72 -6.64
CA ASN A 131 -5.97 -8.03 -7.28
C ASN A 131 -6.82 -8.02 -8.56
N CYS A 132 -7.96 -7.33 -8.50
CA CYS A 132 -8.99 -7.37 -9.53
C CYS A 132 -8.91 -6.12 -10.44
N GLY A 133 -8.57 -4.96 -9.86
CA GLY A 133 -8.48 -3.70 -10.61
C GLY A 133 -7.43 -3.72 -11.73
N PHE A 134 -6.25 -4.29 -11.47
CA PHE A 134 -5.19 -4.44 -12.48
C PHE A 134 -5.57 -5.37 -13.62
N LYS A 135 -6.25 -6.48 -13.32
CA LYS A 135 -6.63 -7.49 -14.31
C LYS A 135 -7.77 -7.00 -15.21
N ASN A 136 -8.69 -6.22 -14.64
CA ASN A 136 -9.94 -5.86 -15.31
C ASN A 136 -9.89 -4.47 -15.97
N GLY A 137 -8.72 -3.83 -16.03
CA GLY A 137 -8.55 -2.52 -16.66
C GLY A 137 -9.26 -1.38 -15.92
N TYR A 138 -9.19 -1.37 -14.59
CA TYR A 138 -9.71 -0.28 -13.76
C TYR A 138 -8.64 0.79 -13.56
N HIS A 139 -9.06 2.02 -13.26
CA HIS A 139 -8.16 3.09 -12.84
C HIS A 139 -7.86 2.96 -11.35
N ILE A 140 -6.58 2.78 -11.00
CA ILE A 140 -6.17 2.62 -9.59
C ILE A 140 -5.59 3.94 -9.08
N SER A 141 -6.20 4.45 -8.01
CA SER A 141 -5.81 5.67 -7.33
C SER A 141 -5.36 5.41 -5.88
N TRP A 142 -4.52 6.31 -5.39
CA TRP A 142 -4.04 6.34 -4.01
C TRP A 142 -4.47 7.68 -3.40
N PRO A 143 -5.52 7.71 -2.56
CA PRO A 143 -6.06 8.97 -2.04
C PRO A 143 -5.08 9.74 -1.15
N MET A 144 -4.08 9.04 -0.59
CA MET A 144 -3.03 9.64 0.24
C MET A 144 -1.64 9.41 -0.34
N ARG A 145 -0.80 10.45 -0.29
CA ARG A 145 0.60 10.44 -0.73
C ARG A 145 1.47 11.28 0.21
N TYR A 146 2.62 10.73 0.60
CA TYR A 146 3.58 11.38 1.50
C TYR A 146 2.97 11.91 2.81
N GLY A 147 1.97 11.21 3.35
CA GLY A 147 1.23 11.62 4.55
C GLY A 147 0.10 12.64 4.33
N PHE A 148 -0.10 13.12 3.11
CA PHE A 148 -1.13 14.12 2.77
C PHE A 148 -2.14 13.56 1.77
N LEU A 149 -3.24 14.27 1.57
CA LEU A 149 -4.18 13.98 0.48
C LEU A 149 -3.53 14.26 -0.87
N THR A 150 -3.86 13.44 -1.88
CA THR A 150 -3.34 13.60 -3.23
C THR A 150 -3.83 14.91 -3.85
N THR A 151 -2.92 15.87 -4.05
CA THR A 151 -3.21 17.23 -4.53
C THR A 151 -3.57 17.29 -6.02
N SER A 152 -3.25 16.26 -6.80
CA SER A 152 -3.53 16.23 -8.24
C SER A 152 -5.01 16.02 -8.58
N ALA A 153 -5.84 15.70 -7.59
CA ALA A 153 -7.24 15.35 -7.77
C ALA A 153 -8.18 16.35 -7.09
N ASN A 154 -9.44 16.34 -7.51
CA ASN A 154 -10.51 17.07 -6.82
C ASN A 154 -10.65 16.51 -5.38
N TYR A 155 -10.59 17.37 -4.37
CA TYR A 155 -10.73 16.94 -2.98
C TYR A 155 -12.03 16.20 -2.71
N THR A 156 -13.13 16.56 -3.37
CA THR A 156 -14.40 15.82 -3.25
C THR A 156 -14.25 14.37 -3.71
N SER A 157 -13.55 14.12 -4.82
CA SER A 157 -13.32 12.74 -5.28
C SER A 157 -12.36 11.99 -4.36
N VAL A 158 -11.32 12.66 -3.84
CA VAL A 158 -10.39 12.04 -2.88
C VAL A 158 -11.10 11.64 -1.59
N LEU A 159 -11.99 12.49 -1.07
CA LEU A 159 -12.78 12.20 0.11
C LEU A 159 -13.78 11.06 -0.14
N GLN A 160 -14.43 11.03 -1.32
CA GLN A 160 -15.29 9.90 -1.70
C GLN A 160 -14.51 8.59 -1.77
N ASP A 161 -13.30 8.61 -2.35
CA ASP A 161 -12.41 7.44 -2.38
C ASP A 161 -12.04 6.97 -0.97
N LEU A 162 -11.67 7.89 -0.07
CA LEU A 162 -11.38 7.55 1.33
C LEU A 162 -12.59 6.96 2.04
N GLU A 163 -13.77 7.57 1.85
CA GLU A 163 -15.01 7.07 2.42
C GLU A 163 -15.32 5.66 1.94
N ASP A 164 -15.22 5.40 0.63
CA ASP A 164 -15.50 4.08 0.05
C ASP A 164 -14.49 3.04 0.53
N ILE A 165 -13.20 3.39 0.62
CA ILE A 165 -12.17 2.50 1.13
C ILE A 165 -12.41 2.16 2.60
N TRP A 166 -12.61 3.16 3.45
CA TRP A 166 -12.76 2.93 4.90
C TRP A 166 -14.06 2.21 5.20
N SER A 167 -15.14 2.52 4.49
CA SER A 167 -16.41 1.81 4.64
C SER A 167 -16.29 0.36 4.22
N THR A 168 -15.63 0.07 3.10
CA THR A 168 -15.34 -1.31 2.68
C THR A 168 -14.52 -2.04 3.75
N ALA A 169 -13.52 -1.38 4.34
CA ALA A 169 -12.71 -1.96 5.40
C ALA A 169 -13.54 -2.29 6.65
N LEU A 170 -14.41 -1.37 7.05
CA LEU A 170 -15.29 -1.53 8.21
C LEU A 170 -16.27 -2.69 8.01
N GLU A 171 -16.96 -2.74 6.85
CA GLU A 171 -18.01 -3.72 6.59
C GLU A 171 -17.43 -5.12 6.34
N LYS A 172 -16.46 -5.24 5.44
CA LYS A 172 -15.91 -6.54 5.00
C LYS A 172 -14.92 -7.13 5.99
N HIS A 173 -14.12 -6.30 6.64
CA HIS A 173 -12.98 -6.78 7.44
C HIS A 173 -13.12 -6.53 8.94
N VAL A 174 -13.74 -5.44 9.38
CA VAL A 174 -13.98 -5.18 10.81
C VAL A 174 -15.33 -5.76 11.27
N GLY A 175 -16.26 -6.03 10.35
CA GLY A 175 -17.57 -6.58 10.65
C GLY A 175 -18.54 -5.54 11.23
N ILE A 176 -18.36 -4.26 10.89
CA ILE A 176 -19.22 -3.16 11.33
C ILE A 176 -20.00 -2.62 10.13
N PRO A 177 -21.32 -2.89 10.03
CA PRO A 177 -22.17 -2.33 8.99
C PRO A 177 -22.24 -0.80 9.07
N ARG A 178 -22.29 -0.10 7.93
CA ARG A 178 -22.44 1.37 7.92
C ARG A 178 -23.65 1.89 8.70
N SER A 179 -24.76 1.16 8.70
CA SER A 179 -25.97 1.51 9.47
C SER A 179 -25.70 1.63 10.97
N ASN A 180 -24.75 0.84 11.48
CA ASN A 180 -24.47 0.72 12.90
C ASN A 180 -23.46 1.76 13.38
N LEU A 181 -22.80 2.50 12.48
CA LEU A 181 -21.82 3.53 12.84
C LEU A 181 -22.42 4.62 13.73
N SER A 182 -23.72 4.90 13.63
CA SER A 182 -24.42 5.84 14.52
C SER A 182 -24.39 5.45 16.01
N THR A 183 -24.15 4.17 16.30
CA THR A 183 -24.03 3.61 17.65
C THR A 183 -22.63 3.85 18.25
N TYR A 184 -21.64 4.12 17.40
CA TYR A 184 -20.27 4.43 17.80
C TYR A 184 -20.17 5.96 17.95
N ARG A 185 -20.21 6.47 19.19
CA ARG A 185 -20.11 7.90 19.53
C ARG A 185 -18.95 8.16 20.47
#